data_AF-A0A927RMM6-F1
#
_entry.id   AF-A0A927RMM6-F1
#
_cell.length_a   1.000
_cell.length_b   1.000
_cell.length_c   1.000
_cell.angle_alpha   90.00
_cell.angle_beta   90.00
_cell.angle_gamma   90.00
#
_symmetry.space_group_name_H-M   'P 1'
#
loop_
_entity.id
_entity.type
_entity.pdbx_description
1 polymer ?
#
loop_
_entity_poly.entity_id
_entity_poly.type
_entity_poly.pdbx_seq_one_letter_code
_entity_poly.pdbx_strand_id
1 'polypeptide(L)'
;MSALKRIFEWIKRAFTGKKNLPTTPLVNESPSRLLRETFFAKKTAMVALILVIGLFAFVFIAPLFVRLDINYTDPLQQNVAPIYTLKKVPRALKKSVSDIDGFSEFTVGISKDGKVFVWGDTKDRLSGRDYKRLPTAVERDGAAKIAAGKDHILALTNGGELVGWGDSSCGQYGFLPTLNAITTPIELADSIPPQSVKQLACGYQSSALVKTDGSAYFWGNKNTTRNLDKLAYLTGVEKAAFTNSAAIALQTDGSITTGEEEIFTVAVSSRTGTHEGFYEYIKGKSAVDIATTNKCLAVLFDDGELVVSGVFENGEEQLPTLKNGEYFVSITGGTRHFAGVTNLGNAYAWGHNAYGQCDLKKDGKTAAVYTGALQTYAVDKDGKVLQSVGLKGYIMGTDGRGRDIFARIVHGGKMTMTIGAVAVLVSSAIAILVGCVSGYFGGAVDTFLMRVTEIFSSVPFLPFAMLLSQIIKYYNLAETTRIFIIMLILGVLSWTGLARMIRGQVLAEREKEFVLAARAIGVKERKIAFRHILPNIVSVILVSMTLDFAGCLLTESSLSYLGFGVQQPQPTWGNMLNGCNNSTIIQNYWWQWLFPSLFLSLATICINIVGDALRDALDPKR
;
A
#
# COMPACT_ATOMS: atom_id res chain seq x y z
N MET A 1 -12.12 28.66 -8.25
CA MET A 1 -13.54 28.60 -7.80
C MET A 1 -14.57 28.73 -8.94
N SER A 2 -14.30 29.45 -10.04
CA SER A 2 -15.26 29.65 -11.14
C SER A 2 -15.46 28.42 -12.06
N ALA A 3 -14.43 27.59 -12.28
CA ALA A 3 -14.52 26.38 -13.12
C ALA A 3 -15.36 25.26 -12.47
N LEU A 4 -15.14 24.99 -11.18
CA LEU A 4 -15.93 24.02 -10.40
C LEU A 4 -17.41 24.42 -10.31
N LYS A 5 -17.70 25.72 -10.16
CA LYS A 5 -19.08 26.22 -10.15
C LYS A 5 -19.76 26.07 -11.52
N ARG A 6 -19.02 26.29 -12.62
CA ARG A 6 -19.49 26.03 -13.99
C ARG A 6 -19.73 24.55 -14.25
N ILE A 7 -18.85 23.67 -13.77
CA ILE A 7 -19.04 22.21 -13.86
C ILE A 7 -20.27 21.79 -13.04
N PHE A 8 -20.46 22.33 -11.85
CA PHE A 8 -21.62 22.01 -11.00
C PHE A 8 -22.96 22.50 -11.59
N GLU A 9 -23.01 23.74 -12.08
CA GLU A 9 -24.16 24.28 -12.82
C GLU A 9 -24.45 23.49 -14.11
N TRP A 10 -23.39 23.03 -14.80
CA TRP A 10 -23.50 22.19 -15.99
C TRP A 10 -24.03 20.79 -15.67
N ILE A 11 -23.55 20.16 -14.59
CA ILE A 11 -24.07 18.88 -14.08
C ILE A 11 -25.55 19.04 -13.70
N LYS A 12 -25.90 20.09 -12.95
CA LYS A 12 -27.29 20.35 -12.53
C LYS A 12 -28.23 20.46 -13.73
N ARG A 13 -27.84 21.21 -14.78
CA ARG A 13 -28.61 21.34 -16.03
C ARG A 13 -28.78 20.01 -16.78
N ALA A 14 -27.78 19.12 -16.76
CA ALA A 14 -27.86 17.80 -17.37
C ALA A 14 -28.84 16.85 -16.65
N PHE A 15 -29.05 17.02 -15.33
CA PHE A 15 -29.96 16.17 -14.55
C PHE A 15 -31.41 16.68 -14.48
N THR A 16 -31.65 17.99 -14.56
CA THR A 16 -32.99 18.56 -14.33
C THR A 16 -33.76 18.93 -15.61
N GLY A 17 -33.12 18.91 -16.78
CA GLY A 17 -33.79 19.20 -18.05
C GLY A 17 -34.56 17.99 -18.58
N LYS A 18 -35.89 17.95 -18.42
CA LYS A 18 -36.74 17.14 -19.29
C LYS A 18 -36.66 17.73 -20.70
N LYS A 19 -35.72 17.29 -21.53
CA LYS A 19 -35.80 17.48 -22.97
C LYS A 19 -36.58 16.30 -23.54
N ASN A 20 -37.84 16.53 -23.90
CA ASN A 20 -38.57 15.62 -24.76
C ASN A 20 -37.75 15.48 -26.06
N LEU A 21 -37.37 14.26 -26.43
CA LEU A 21 -36.77 14.00 -27.74
C LEU A 21 -37.76 14.47 -28.80
N PRO A 22 -37.35 15.31 -29.77
CA PRO A 22 -38.22 15.68 -30.87
C PRO A 22 -38.63 14.41 -31.62
N THR A 23 -39.93 14.17 -31.76
CA THR A 23 -40.53 12.99 -32.42
C THR A 23 -40.41 13.04 -33.94
N THR A 24 -39.64 13.97 -34.48
CA THR A 24 -39.39 14.14 -35.91
C THR A 24 -37.92 14.51 -36.11
N PRO A 25 -37.18 13.80 -36.97
CA PRO A 25 -35.83 14.21 -37.33
C PRO A 25 -35.93 15.52 -38.12
N LEU A 26 -35.51 16.62 -37.51
CA LEU A 26 -35.36 17.89 -38.23
C LEU A 26 -34.21 17.72 -39.23
N VAL A 27 -34.54 17.73 -40.51
CA VAL A 27 -33.71 17.41 -41.68
C VAL A 27 -32.41 18.25 -41.81
N ASN A 28 -32.18 19.24 -40.94
CA ASN A 28 -31.11 20.24 -41.08
C ASN A 28 -30.20 20.42 -39.84
N GLU A 29 -30.17 19.50 -38.86
CA GLU A 29 -29.19 19.61 -37.78
C GLU A 29 -27.83 19.00 -38.13
N SER A 30 -26.73 19.66 -37.71
CA SER A 30 -25.39 19.12 -37.92
C SER A 30 -25.24 17.79 -37.16
N PRO A 31 -24.57 16.77 -37.74
CA PRO A 31 -24.37 15.47 -37.07
C PRO A 31 -23.82 15.56 -35.65
N SER A 32 -22.99 16.57 -35.39
CA SER A 32 -22.43 16.90 -34.07
C SER A 32 -23.45 17.42 -33.06
N ARG A 33 -24.50 18.12 -33.49
CA ARG A 33 -25.59 18.60 -32.62
C ARG A 33 -26.52 17.46 -32.25
N LEU A 34 -26.95 16.67 -33.24
CA LEU A 34 -27.78 15.49 -33.01
C LEU A 34 -27.09 14.50 -32.06
N LEU A 35 -25.80 14.22 -32.27
CA LEU A 35 -24.97 13.42 -31.36
C LEU A 35 -25.07 13.95 -29.92
N ARG A 36 -24.87 15.26 -29.75
CA ARG A 36 -24.89 15.91 -28.45
C ARG A 36 -26.28 15.86 -27.82
N GLU A 37 -27.35 16.03 -28.57
CA GLU A 37 -28.68 15.98 -27.97
C GLU A 37 -29.07 14.55 -27.56
N THR A 38 -28.78 13.56 -28.39
CA THR A 38 -29.09 12.15 -28.16
C THR A 38 -28.25 11.52 -27.07
N PHE A 39 -26.94 11.81 -27.03
CA PHE A 39 -26.04 11.28 -26.00
C PHE A 39 -26.41 11.83 -24.61
N PHE A 40 -26.61 13.15 -24.51
CA PHE A 40 -26.87 13.80 -23.22
C PHE A 40 -28.30 13.54 -22.70
N ALA A 41 -29.22 13.09 -23.55
CA ALA A 41 -30.54 12.64 -23.12
C ALA A 41 -30.49 11.31 -22.33
N LYS A 42 -29.45 10.49 -22.51
CA LYS A 42 -29.30 9.21 -21.81
C LYS A 42 -28.65 9.41 -20.44
N LYS A 43 -29.45 9.29 -19.37
CA LYS A 43 -28.98 9.41 -17.98
C LYS A 43 -27.85 8.44 -17.64
N THR A 44 -27.93 7.20 -18.12
CA THR A 44 -26.89 6.16 -17.90
C THR A 44 -25.57 6.55 -18.53
N ALA A 45 -25.59 7.08 -19.77
CA ALA A 45 -24.42 7.59 -20.46
C ALA A 45 -23.77 8.76 -19.72
N MET A 46 -24.60 9.68 -19.20
CA MET A 46 -24.11 10.83 -18.42
C MET A 46 -23.45 10.42 -17.10
N VAL A 47 -24.05 9.49 -16.36
CA VAL A 47 -23.46 8.97 -15.12
C VAL A 47 -22.14 8.26 -15.43
N ALA A 48 -22.12 7.39 -16.44
CA ALA A 48 -20.91 6.69 -16.86
C ALA A 48 -19.81 7.68 -17.28
N LEU A 49 -20.13 8.69 -18.07
CA LEU A 49 -19.17 9.71 -18.50
C LEU A 49 -18.58 10.48 -17.30
N ILE A 50 -19.40 10.87 -16.34
CA ILE A 50 -18.93 11.54 -15.11
C ILE A 50 -17.98 10.63 -14.32
N LEU A 51 -18.32 9.34 -14.20
CA LEU A 51 -17.48 8.36 -13.52
C LEU A 51 -16.16 8.12 -14.25
N VAL A 52 -16.17 8.02 -15.59
CA VAL A 52 -14.94 7.91 -16.39
C VAL A 52 -14.06 9.14 -16.18
N ILE A 53 -14.60 10.36 -16.31
CA ILE A 53 -13.84 11.59 -16.09
C ILE A 53 -13.28 11.64 -14.66
N GLY A 54 -14.09 11.26 -13.67
CA GLY A 54 -13.67 11.15 -12.27
C GLY A 54 -12.55 10.14 -12.05
N LEU A 55 -12.62 8.97 -12.70
CA LEU A 55 -11.59 7.95 -12.65
C LEU A 55 -10.29 8.41 -13.30
N PHE A 56 -10.35 9.01 -14.49
CA PHE A 56 -9.17 9.60 -15.14
C PHE A 56 -8.53 10.68 -14.27
N ALA A 57 -9.34 11.59 -13.72
CA ALA A 57 -8.84 12.61 -12.80
C ALA A 57 -8.20 11.95 -11.57
N PHE A 58 -8.83 10.95 -10.98
CA PHE A 58 -8.29 10.20 -9.84
C PHE A 58 -6.93 9.56 -10.18
N VAL A 59 -6.83 8.78 -11.26
CA VAL A 59 -5.59 8.05 -11.56
C VAL A 59 -4.46 8.92 -12.10
N PHE A 60 -4.72 10.09 -12.70
CA PHE A 60 -3.68 10.96 -13.24
C PHE A 60 -3.31 12.13 -12.31
N ILE A 61 -4.21 12.53 -11.40
CA ILE A 61 -3.96 13.64 -10.45
C ILE A 61 -3.59 13.12 -9.07
N ALA A 62 -4.26 12.07 -8.54
CA ALA A 62 -3.95 11.56 -7.20
C ALA A 62 -2.49 11.08 -7.02
N PRO A 63 -1.78 10.51 -8.04
CA PRO A 63 -0.38 10.17 -7.89
C PRO A 63 0.55 11.35 -7.57
N LEU A 64 0.11 12.59 -7.83
CA LEU A 64 0.88 13.79 -7.46
C LEU A 64 0.90 14.04 -5.95
N PHE A 65 -0.09 13.50 -5.23
CA PHE A 65 -0.25 13.67 -3.78
C PHE A 65 -0.01 12.39 -3.00
N VAL A 66 -0.20 11.23 -3.64
CA VAL A 66 -0.02 9.92 -3.03
C VAL A 66 1.32 9.36 -3.49
N ARG A 67 2.31 9.31 -2.58
CA ARG A 67 3.62 8.73 -2.88
C ARG A 67 3.52 7.20 -2.94
N LEU A 68 4.28 6.61 -3.85
CA LEU A 68 4.47 5.17 -3.93
C LEU A 68 5.96 4.89 -3.97
N ASP A 69 6.43 4.07 -3.03
CA ASP A 69 7.70 3.39 -3.14
C ASP A 69 7.43 1.96 -3.62
N ILE A 70 7.92 1.65 -4.82
CA ILE A 70 7.73 0.35 -5.47
C ILE A 70 8.49 -0.76 -4.73
N ASN A 71 9.60 -0.42 -4.09
CA ASN A 71 10.47 -1.37 -3.39
C ASN A 71 10.11 -1.51 -1.91
N TYR A 72 9.12 -0.76 -1.42
CA TYR A 72 8.69 -0.79 -0.04
C TYR A 72 8.26 -2.21 0.38
N THR A 73 8.79 -2.64 1.53
CA THR A 73 8.37 -3.85 2.23
C THR A 73 8.33 -3.56 3.72
N ASP A 74 7.31 -4.09 4.38
CA ASP A 74 7.20 -4.04 5.83
C ASP A 74 6.56 -5.32 6.38
N PRO A 75 7.34 -6.24 6.96
CA PRO A 75 6.81 -7.48 7.52
C PRO A 75 5.88 -7.24 8.73
N LEU A 76 5.97 -6.08 9.39
CA LEU A 76 5.12 -5.75 10.55
C LEU A 76 3.81 -5.08 10.16
N GLN A 77 3.58 -4.82 8.88
CA GLN A 77 2.36 -4.21 8.37
C GLN A 77 1.72 -5.08 7.29
N GLN A 78 2.03 -6.38 7.24
CA GLN A 78 1.49 -7.31 6.26
C GLN A 78 0.01 -7.57 6.49
N ASN A 79 -0.76 -7.54 5.41
CA ASN A 79 -2.17 -7.94 5.42
C ASN A 79 -3.01 -7.22 6.51
N VAL A 80 -2.71 -5.94 6.77
CA VAL A 80 -3.50 -5.09 7.65
C VAL A 80 -4.79 -4.72 6.91
N ALA A 81 -5.93 -4.89 7.54
CA ALA A 81 -7.22 -4.54 6.95
C ALA A 81 -7.41 -3.03 6.80
N PRO A 82 -8.42 -2.60 6.01
CA PRO A 82 -8.91 -1.23 6.06
C PRO A 82 -9.19 -0.75 7.49
N ILE A 83 -8.43 0.24 7.96
CA ILE A 83 -8.52 0.76 9.33
C ILE A 83 -8.06 2.21 9.41
N TYR A 84 -8.60 2.98 10.36
CA TYR A 84 -8.26 4.40 10.58
C TYR A 84 -8.07 4.76 12.05
N THR A 85 -7.87 3.75 12.90
CA THR A 85 -7.83 3.89 14.35
C THR A 85 -6.50 3.47 14.96
N LEU A 86 -5.44 3.22 14.18
CA LEU A 86 -4.15 2.76 14.69
C LEU A 86 -3.59 3.70 15.78
N LYS A 87 -3.63 5.01 15.54
CA LYS A 87 -3.20 6.01 16.53
C LYS A 87 -4.27 6.44 17.55
N LYS A 88 -5.50 5.92 17.45
CA LYS A 88 -6.63 6.45 18.23
C LYS A 88 -6.70 5.78 19.61
N VAL A 89 -6.02 6.37 20.59
CA VAL A 89 -6.08 5.93 22.00
C VAL A 89 -7.55 5.82 22.48
N PRO A 90 -7.95 4.70 23.09
CA PRO A 90 -9.30 4.50 23.63
C PRO A 90 -9.73 5.60 24.60
N ARG A 91 -11.00 6.05 24.50
CA ARG A 91 -11.50 7.20 25.27
C ARG A 91 -11.34 7.03 26.78
N ALA A 92 -11.56 5.82 27.29
CA ALA A 92 -11.45 5.51 28.72
C ALA A 92 -10.00 5.57 29.22
N LEU A 93 -9.02 5.28 28.35
CA LEU A 93 -7.60 5.28 28.70
C LEU A 93 -6.97 6.68 28.63
N LYS A 94 -7.50 7.59 27.79
CA LYS A 94 -6.89 8.89 27.46
C LYS A 94 -6.52 9.81 28.63
N LYS A 95 -7.09 9.61 29.81
CA LYS A 95 -6.88 10.46 30.99
C LYS A 95 -6.19 9.75 32.15
N SER A 96 -5.82 8.48 31.96
CA SER A 96 -5.33 7.62 33.02
C SER A 96 -4.32 6.61 32.49
N VAL A 97 -3.57 6.93 31.44
CA VAL A 97 -2.51 6.06 30.90
C VAL A 97 -1.50 5.77 32.01
N SER A 98 -1.24 4.49 32.24
CA SER A 98 -0.12 4.01 33.04
C SER A 98 1.00 3.49 32.14
N ASP A 99 0.66 2.80 31.06
CA ASP A 99 1.62 2.26 30.10
C ASP A 99 0.97 2.04 28.73
N ILE A 100 1.76 2.13 27.66
CA ILE A 100 1.37 1.83 26.28
C ILE A 100 2.55 1.14 25.61
N ASP A 101 2.27 0.03 24.92
CA ASP A 101 3.27 -0.69 24.15
C ASP A 101 2.68 -1.21 22.82
N GLY A 102 3.51 -1.28 21.79
CA GLY A 102 3.08 -1.76 20.47
C GLY A 102 4.24 -1.99 19.52
N PHE A 103 4.25 -3.18 18.90
CA PHE A 103 5.32 -3.62 18.02
C PHE A 103 4.93 -3.66 16.53
N SER A 104 3.65 -3.92 16.22
CA SER A 104 3.15 -4.20 14.87
C SER A 104 1.84 -3.45 14.54
N GLU A 105 0.82 -4.12 13.97
CA GLU A 105 -0.45 -3.56 13.54
C GLU A 105 -1.44 -3.22 14.68
N PHE A 106 -1.14 -3.60 15.92
CA PHE A 106 -1.94 -3.28 17.10
C PHE A 106 -1.11 -2.65 18.22
N THR A 107 -1.79 -2.11 19.21
CA THR A 107 -1.21 -1.48 20.39
C THR A 107 -2.02 -1.89 21.62
N VAL A 108 -1.32 -2.15 22.73
CA VAL A 108 -1.90 -2.42 24.04
C VAL A 108 -1.56 -1.29 25.00
N GLY A 109 -2.44 -1.04 25.97
CA GLY A 109 -2.16 -0.08 27.03
C GLY A 109 -2.93 -0.41 28.28
N ILE A 110 -2.39 0.01 29.41
CA ILE A 110 -3.04 -0.10 30.71
C ILE A 110 -3.30 1.27 31.30
N SER A 111 -4.43 1.34 31.99
CA SER A 111 -4.81 2.49 32.79
C SER A 111 -4.23 2.42 34.21
N LYS A 112 -4.21 3.53 34.92
CA LYS A 112 -3.74 3.63 36.31
C LYS A 112 -4.56 2.78 37.29
N ASP A 113 -5.80 2.42 36.95
CA ASP A 113 -6.62 1.45 37.69
C ASP A 113 -6.43 -0.01 37.21
N GLY A 114 -5.43 -0.27 36.37
CA GLY A 114 -5.06 -1.62 35.91
C GLY A 114 -5.91 -2.18 34.78
N LYS A 115 -6.85 -1.43 34.19
CA LYS A 115 -7.65 -1.93 33.05
C LYS A 115 -6.84 -1.93 31.78
N VAL A 116 -6.87 -3.06 31.07
CA VAL A 116 -6.19 -3.29 29.79
C VAL A 116 -7.06 -2.86 28.61
N PHE A 117 -6.46 -2.23 27.62
CA PHE A 117 -7.09 -1.86 26.36
C PHE A 117 -6.20 -2.29 25.19
N VAL A 118 -6.80 -2.86 24.16
CA VAL A 118 -6.13 -3.19 22.90
C VAL A 118 -6.84 -2.48 21.74
N TRP A 119 -6.08 -1.83 20.86
CA TRP A 119 -6.60 -1.14 19.67
C TRP A 119 -5.67 -1.30 18.48
N GLY A 120 -6.16 -0.90 17.30
CA GLY A 120 -5.49 -1.14 16.02
C GLY A 120 -6.13 -2.30 15.27
N ASP A 121 -5.36 -2.99 14.42
CA ASP A 121 -5.83 -4.20 13.73
C ASP A 121 -5.57 -5.42 14.61
N THR A 122 -6.52 -5.73 15.49
CA THR A 122 -6.33 -6.74 16.55
C THR A 122 -6.70 -8.16 16.11
N LYS A 123 -7.24 -8.33 14.90
CA LYS A 123 -7.76 -9.61 14.43
C LYS A 123 -6.78 -10.26 13.48
N ASP A 124 -6.19 -11.37 13.92
CA ASP A 124 -5.49 -12.29 13.04
C ASP A 124 -6.54 -13.05 12.21
N ARG A 125 -6.49 -12.86 10.89
CA ARG A 125 -7.46 -13.44 9.97
C ARG A 125 -7.12 -14.86 9.55
N LEU A 126 -5.89 -15.31 9.77
CA LEU A 126 -5.50 -16.70 9.52
C LEU A 126 -6.00 -17.61 10.63
N SER A 127 -5.73 -17.23 11.88
CA SER A 127 -6.16 -18.03 13.05
C SER A 127 -7.58 -17.71 13.51
N GLY A 128 -8.14 -16.57 13.10
CA GLY A 128 -9.42 -16.05 13.58
C GLY A 128 -9.35 -15.45 14.99
N ARG A 129 -8.17 -15.41 15.62
CA ARG A 129 -7.94 -14.84 16.95
C ARG A 129 -8.15 -13.32 16.92
N ASP A 130 -8.77 -12.79 17.96
CA ASP A 130 -8.91 -11.35 18.17
C ASP A 130 -8.23 -10.99 19.49
N TYR A 131 -7.11 -10.28 19.41
CA TYR A 131 -6.29 -9.88 20.55
C TYR A 131 -7.00 -8.90 21.48
N LYS A 132 -8.14 -8.35 21.06
CA LYS A 132 -9.01 -7.53 21.90
C LYS A 132 -9.83 -8.36 22.90
N ARG A 133 -9.96 -9.68 22.69
CA ARG A 133 -10.58 -10.60 23.65
C ARG A 133 -9.55 -10.92 24.72
N LEU A 134 -9.73 -10.31 25.89
CA LEU A 134 -8.79 -10.44 27.00
C LEU A 134 -8.92 -11.83 27.65
N PRO A 135 -7.83 -12.42 28.14
CA PRO A 135 -7.89 -13.62 28.97
C PRO A 135 -8.68 -13.38 30.25
N THR A 136 -9.37 -14.40 30.76
CA THR A 136 -10.21 -14.31 31.96
C THR A 136 -9.49 -13.71 33.17
N ALA A 137 -8.22 -14.08 33.40
CA ALA A 137 -7.43 -13.55 34.51
C ALA A 137 -7.18 -12.03 34.38
N VAL A 138 -6.96 -11.55 33.15
CA VAL A 138 -6.78 -10.12 32.86
C VAL A 138 -8.11 -9.36 33.00
N GLU A 139 -9.23 -9.96 32.60
CA GLU A 139 -10.55 -9.36 32.81
C GLU A 139 -10.94 -9.28 34.29
N ARG A 140 -10.58 -10.30 35.07
CA ARG A 140 -10.87 -10.42 36.50
C ARG A 140 -10.04 -9.43 37.33
N ASP A 141 -8.73 -9.43 37.14
CA ASP A 141 -7.79 -8.74 38.04
C ASP A 141 -7.21 -7.45 37.44
N GLY A 142 -7.40 -7.21 36.14
CA GLY A 142 -6.61 -6.22 35.41
C GLY A 142 -5.15 -6.64 35.27
N ALA A 143 -4.29 -5.71 34.88
CA ALA A 143 -2.86 -5.94 34.73
C ALA A 143 -2.03 -4.83 35.39
N ALA A 144 -0.94 -5.25 36.02
CA ALA A 144 0.10 -4.37 36.56
C ALA A 144 1.13 -4.00 35.49
N LYS A 145 1.38 -4.90 34.52
CA LYS A 145 2.30 -4.69 33.40
C LYS A 145 1.77 -5.34 32.13
N ILE A 146 2.11 -4.77 30.99
CA ILE A 146 1.78 -5.27 29.66
C ILE A 146 2.98 -5.14 28.73
N ALA A 147 3.04 -5.99 27.71
CA ALA A 147 3.96 -5.84 26.59
C ALA A 147 3.33 -6.45 25.32
N ALA A 148 3.49 -5.79 24.18
CA ALA A 148 2.99 -6.27 22.89
C ALA A 148 4.16 -6.66 21.98
N GLY A 149 4.12 -7.88 21.46
CA GLY A 149 5.01 -8.34 20.39
C GLY A 149 4.35 -8.22 19.04
N LYS A 150 4.97 -8.88 18.04
CA LYS A 150 4.44 -8.92 16.66
C LYS A 150 3.00 -9.46 16.59
N ASP A 151 2.76 -10.61 17.23
CA ASP A 151 1.54 -11.41 17.08
C ASP A 151 1.01 -11.92 18.42
N HIS A 152 1.56 -11.41 19.54
CA HIS A 152 1.22 -11.82 20.89
C HIS A 152 1.26 -10.64 21.87
N ILE A 153 0.57 -10.80 23.00
CA ILE A 153 0.58 -9.87 24.14
C ILE A 153 0.91 -10.66 25.40
N LEU A 154 1.71 -10.07 26.27
CA LEU A 154 1.93 -10.52 27.65
C LEU A 154 1.32 -9.52 28.63
N ALA A 155 0.77 -10.03 29.72
CA ALA A 155 0.35 -9.25 30.86
C ALA A 155 0.73 -9.95 32.16
N LEU A 156 1.18 -9.18 33.15
CA LEU A 156 1.25 -9.62 34.54
C LEU A 156 0.02 -9.07 35.25
N THR A 157 -0.88 -9.93 35.71
CA THR A 157 -2.11 -9.50 36.38
C THR A 157 -1.83 -8.89 37.75
N ASN A 158 -2.76 -8.11 38.29
CA ASN A 158 -2.63 -7.62 39.68
C ASN A 158 -2.67 -8.77 40.71
N GLY A 159 -3.22 -9.93 40.34
CA GLY A 159 -3.18 -11.17 41.12
C GLY A 159 -1.86 -11.95 41.01
N GLY A 160 -0.91 -11.48 40.19
CA GLY A 160 0.40 -12.08 40.01
C GLY A 160 0.48 -13.20 38.98
N GLU A 161 -0.52 -13.37 38.12
CA GLU A 161 -0.49 -14.35 37.03
C GLU A 161 0.20 -13.76 35.80
N LEU A 162 1.21 -14.44 35.25
CA LEU A 162 1.79 -14.09 33.94
C LEU A 162 0.97 -14.76 32.83
N VAL A 163 0.29 -13.95 32.03
CA VAL A 163 -0.65 -14.42 31.02
C VAL A 163 -0.23 -13.94 29.64
N GLY A 164 -0.22 -14.85 28.67
CA GLY A 164 -0.02 -14.53 27.26
C GLY A 164 -1.23 -14.89 26.41
N TRP A 165 -1.49 -14.10 25.37
CA TRP A 165 -2.47 -14.44 24.34
C TRP A 165 -2.06 -13.90 22.97
N GLY A 166 -2.59 -14.52 21.92
CA GLY A 166 -2.21 -14.26 20.54
C GLY A 166 -1.64 -15.52 19.90
N ASP A 167 -0.53 -15.41 19.17
CA ASP A 167 0.22 -16.56 18.67
C ASP A 167 1.27 -17.06 19.66
N SER A 168 1.29 -18.38 19.86
CA SER A 168 2.24 -19.09 20.74
C SER A 168 3.02 -20.17 19.99
N SER A 169 2.86 -20.25 18.65
CA SER A 169 3.41 -21.30 17.81
C SER A 169 4.94 -21.38 17.84
N CYS A 170 5.61 -20.29 18.23
CA CYS A 170 7.06 -20.16 18.30
C CYS A 170 7.55 -19.94 19.74
N GLY A 171 6.75 -20.35 20.73
CA GLY A 171 7.11 -20.27 22.15
C GLY A 171 7.05 -18.85 22.74
N GLN A 172 6.37 -17.89 22.09
CA GLN A 172 6.23 -16.51 22.58
C GLN A 172 5.71 -16.44 24.02
N TYR A 173 4.85 -17.39 24.38
CA TYR A 173 4.34 -17.60 25.73
C TYR A 173 3.89 -19.06 25.90
N GLY A 174 3.84 -19.51 27.14
CA GLY A 174 3.38 -20.85 27.51
C GLY A 174 4.43 -21.95 27.24
N PHE A 175 4.02 -23.18 27.52
CA PHE A 175 4.85 -24.39 27.46
C PHE A 175 4.52 -25.22 26.22
N LEU A 176 4.79 -24.67 25.03
CA LEU A 176 4.71 -25.42 23.78
C LEU A 176 6.13 -25.70 23.27
N PRO A 177 6.73 -26.85 23.65
CA PRO A 177 8.10 -27.16 23.23
C PRO A 177 8.15 -27.36 21.72
N THR A 178 8.99 -26.57 21.06
CA THR A 178 9.35 -26.76 19.64
C THR A 178 10.87 -26.73 19.52
N LEU A 179 11.43 -27.41 18.50
CA LEU A 179 12.88 -27.51 18.31
C LEU A 179 13.59 -26.14 18.24
N ASN A 180 12.89 -25.11 17.76
CA ASN A 180 13.45 -23.79 17.46
C ASN A 180 12.92 -22.67 18.37
N ALA A 181 12.40 -23.01 19.56
CA ALA A 181 11.97 -22.04 20.54
C ALA A 181 12.55 -22.32 21.93
N ILE A 182 12.76 -21.27 22.70
CA ILE A 182 12.89 -21.34 24.16
C ILE A 182 11.48 -21.11 24.72
N THR A 183 10.93 -22.04 25.50
CA THR A 183 9.60 -21.86 26.10
C THR A 183 9.66 -20.90 27.28
N THR A 184 8.51 -20.39 27.71
CA THR A 184 8.43 -19.66 28.98
C THR A 184 9.04 -20.51 30.11
N PRO A 185 9.89 -19.95 30.99
CA PRO A 185 10.45 -20.70 32.12
C PRO A 185 9.36 -21.20 33.08
N ILE A 186 9.53 -22.44 33.60
CA ILE A 186 8.54 -23.08 34.48
C ILE A 186 8.32 -22.33 35.80
N GLU A 187 9.35 -21.67 36.30
CA GLU A 187 9.30 -20.83 37.50
C GLU A 187 8.37 -19.61 37.35
N LEU A 188 8.05 -19.20 36.12
CA LEU A 188 7.12 -18.11 35.85
C LEU A 188 5.66 -18.57 35.75
N ALA A 189 5.39 -19.88 35.92
CA ALA A 189 4.03 -20.42 35.97
C ALA A 189 3.36 -20.18 37.32
N ASP A 190 4.14 -20.01 38.39
CA ASP A 190 3.65 -19.69 39.72
C ASP A 190 3.21 -18.23 39.83
N SER A 191 2.50 -17.88 40.91
CA SER A 191 2.14 -16.49 41.18
C SER A 191 3.39 -15.65 41.44
N ILE A 192 3.57 -14.60 40.64
CA ILE A 192 4.66 -13.65 40.71
C ILE A 192 4.14 -12.36 41.34
N PRO A 193 4.66 -11.91 42.49
CA PRO A 193 4.29 -10.62 43.07
C PRO A 193 4.51 -9.48 42.06
N PRO A 194 3.49 -8.68 41.69
CA PRO A 194 3.66 -7.67 40.63
C PRO A 194 4.77 -6.65 40.90
N GLN A 195 5.03 -6.36 42.17
CA GLN A 195 6.10 -5.46 42.62
C GLN A 195 7.51 -6.04 42.46
N SER A 196 7.67 -7.37 42.37
CA SER A 196 8.96 -8.00 42.13
C SER A 196 9.35 -8.03 40.65
N VAL A 197 8.45 -7.61 39.75
CA VAL A 197 8.73 -7.47 38.32
C VAL A 197 9.02 -6.01 38.02
N LYS A 198 10.10 -5.77 37.29
CA LYS A 198 10.47 -4.44 36.79
C LYS A 198 9.84 -4.19 35.43
N GLN A 199 10.01 -5.13 34.48
CA GLN A 199 9.59 -4.96 33.09
C GLN A 199 9.06 -6.27 32.49
N LEU A 200 8.04 -6.16 31.63
CA LEU A 200 7.76 -7.13 30.56
C LEU A 200 8.19 -6.50 29.24
N ALA A 201 8.77 -7.28 28.34
CA ALA A 201 9.13 -6.81 27.00
C ALA A 201 8.79 -7.88 25.97
N CYS A 202 8.31 -7.47 24.81
CA CYS A 202 7.99 -8.35 23.71
C CYS A 202 8.66 -7.85 22.43
N GLY A 203 9.10 -8.77 21.59
CA GLY A 203 9.75 -8.50 20.30
C GLY A 203 9.08 -9.23 19.14
N TYR A 204 9.86 -9.49 18.10
CA TYR A 204 9.44 -10.32 16.97
C TYR A 204 9.37 -11.80 17.39
N GLN A 205 8.20 -12.21 17.90
CA GLN A 205 7.95 -13.58 18.39
C GLN A 205 8.88 -14.01 19.54
N SER A 206 9.33 -13.05 20.35
CA SER A 206 10.13 -13.26 21.55
C SER A 206 9.59 -12.41 22.70
N SER A 207 9.97 -12.79 23.92
CA SER A 207 9.46 -12.22 25.16
C SER A 207 10.55 -12.19 26.22
N ALA A 208 10.46 -11.24 27.15
CA ALA A 208 11.31 -11.16 28.32
C ALA A 208 10.56 -10.67 29.56
N LEU A 209 11.06 -11.09 30.72
CA LEU A 209 10.64 -10.63 32.04
C LEU A 209 11.89 -10.26 32.83
N VAL A 210 11.93 -9.04 33.36
CA VAL A 210 13.01 -8.55 34.23
C VAL A 210 12.45 -8.35 35.63
N LYS A 211 13.05 -8.97 36.64
CA LYS A 211 12.68 -8.81 38.05
C LYS A 211 13.44 -7.65 38.71
N THR A 212 12.94 -7.17 39.84
CA THR A 212 13.56 -6.08 40.60
C THR A 212 14.88 -6.47 41.27
N ASP A 213 15.11 -7.77 41.48
CA ASP A 213 16.39 -8.32 41.97
C ASP A 213 17.45 -8.45 40.87
N GLY A 214 17.13 -8.06 39.63
CA GLY A 214 18.01 -8.13 38.48
C GLY A 214 18.00 -9.50 37.77
N SER A 215 17.26 -10.51 38.24
CA SER A 215 17.07 -11.73 37.46
C SER A 215 16.19 -11.46 36.25
N ALA A 216 16.59 -11.96 35.08
CA ALA A 216 15.86 -11.78 33.84
C ALA A 216 15.79 -13.06 33.03
N TYR A 217 14.65 -13.26 32.38
CA TYR A 217 14.35 -14.41 31.55
C TYR A 217 13.99 -13.94 30.16
N PHE A 218 14.56 -14.55 29.13
CA PHE A 218 14.29 -14.28 27.72
C PHE A 218 13.87 -15.59 27.04
N TRP A 219 12.80 -15.56 26.26
CA TRP A 219 12.26 -16.75 25.60
C TRP A 219 11.53 -16.44 24.28
N GLY A 220 11.13 -17.46 23.55
CA GLY A 220 10.47 -17.39 22.25
C GLY A 220 11.30 -17.92 21.08
N ASN A 221 11.11 -17.33 19.91
CA ASN A 221 11.61 -17.84 18.64
C ASN A 221 13.12 -17.63 18.45
N LYS A 222 13.89 -18.72 18.34
CA LYS A 222 15.34 -18.69 18.12
C LYS A 222 15.74 -18.44 16.66
N ASN A 223 14.83 -18.69 15.71
CA ASN A 223 15.11 -18.47 14.30
C ASN A 223 15.12 -16.98 13.95
N THR A 224 14.32 -16.19 14.66
CA THR A 224 14.24 -14.74 14.44
C THR A 224 15.21 -14.03 15.37
N THR A 225 15.13 -14.30 16.68
CA THR A 225 16.03 -13.71 17.68
C THR A 225 17.28 -14.59 17.86
N ARG A 226 18.34 -14.25 17.13
CA ARG A 226 19.50 -15.13 16.90
C ARG A 226 20.37 -15.36 18.13
N ASN A 227 20.44 -14.38 19.03
CA ASN A 227 21.21 -14.45 20.27
C ASN A 227 20.41 -14.92 21.49
N LEU A 228 19.16 -15.37 21.30
CA LEU A 228 18.25 -15.64 22.42
C LEU A 228 18.82 -16.69 23.39
N ASP A 229 19.49 -17.74 22.88
CA ASP A 229 20.12 -18.78 23.71
C ASP A 229 21.20 -18.20 24.66
N LYS A 230 21.93 -17.16 24.24
CA LYS A 230 22.97 -16.52 25.03
C LYS A 230 22.40 -15.63 26.14
N LEU A 231 21.15 -15.18 26.00
CA LEU A 231 20.48 -14.25 26.93
C LEU A 231 19.32 -14.91 27.69
N ALA A 232 19.07 -16.21 27.49
CA ALA A 232 17.88 -16.90 27.99
C ALA A 232 17.65 -16.72 29.51
N TYR A 233 18.74 -16.69 30.28
CA TYR A 233 18.74 -16.34 31.70
C TYR A 233 19.94 -15.46 32.01
N LEU A 234 19.68 -14.31 32.64
CA LEU A 234 20.70 -13.35 33.07
C LEU A 234 20.43 -12.89 34.50
N THR A 235 21.49 -12.41 35.16
CA THR A 235 21.41 -11.73 36.46
C THR A 235 21.98 -10.32 36.34
N GLY A 236 21.55 -9.43 37.23
CA GLY A 236 21.97 -8.02 37.20
C GLY A 236 21.36 -7.21 36.06
N VAL A 237 20.20 -7.59 35.50
CA VAL A 237 19.57 -6.87 34.38
C VAL A 237 18.69 -5.72 34.87
N GLU A 238 18.89 -4.55 34.28
CA GLU A 238 18.08 -3.34 34.49
C GLU A 238 16.92 -3.25 33.49
N LYS A 239 17.19 -3.50 32.19
CA LYS A 239 16.19 -3.33 31.12
C LYS A 239 16.42 -4.35 29.99
N ALA A 240 15.33 -4.87 29.44
CA ALA A 240 15.32 -5.71 28.25
C ALA A 240 14.74 -4.96 27.05
N ALA A 241 15.29 -5.20 25.86
CA ALA A 241 14.79 -4.67 24.59
C ALA A 241 15.00 -5.69 23.46
N PHE A 242 14.23 -5.54 22.38
CA PHE A 242 14.31 -6.42 21.22
C PHE A 242 14.35 -5.61 19.93
N THR A 243 15.26 -5.97 19.03
CA THR A 243 15.11 -5.67 17.60
C THR A 243 14.30 -6.79 16.94
N ASN A 244 14.19 -6.80 15.61
CA ASN A 244 13.58 -7.95 14.92
C ASN A 244 14.43 -9.22 15.00
N SER A 245 15.74 -9.09 15.26
CA SER A 245 16.68 -10.21 15.16
C SER A 245 17.57 -10.44 16.38
N ALA A 246 17.48 -9.58 17.39
CA ALA A 246 18.35 -9.64 18.57
C ALA A 246 17.62 -9.20 19.84
N ALA A 247 17.92 -9.89 20.94
CA ALA A 247 17.64 -9.44 22.30
C ALA A 247 18.80 -8.58 22.82
N ILE A 248 18.48 -7.57 23.62
CA ILE A 248 19.46 -6.69 24.27
C ILE A 248 19.09 -6.58 25.76
N ALA A 249 20.09 -6.67 26.63
CA ALA A 249 19.95 -6.42 28.06
C ALA A 249 20.89 -5.29 28.50
N LEU A 250 20.32 -4.26 29.13
CA LEU A 250 21.06 -3.29 29.93
C LEU A 250 21.26 -3.89 31.32
N GLN A 251 22.50 -3.95 31.80
CA GLN A 251 22.83 -4.42 33.13
C GLN A 251 22.78 -3.28 34.16
N THR A 252 22.65 -3.60 35.44
CA THR A 252 22.56 -2.66 36.56
C THR A 252 23.86 -1.88 36.78
N ASP A 253 24.99 -2.37 36.27
CA ASP A 253 26.27 -1.64 36.25
C ASP A 253 26.40 -0.70 35.03
N GLY A 254 25.38 -0.64 34.18
CA GLY A 254 25.32 0.14 32.96
C GLY A 254 26.02 -0.49 31.76
N SER A 255 26.52 -1.72 31.87
CA SER A 255 27.03 -2.47 30.72
C SER A 255 25.90 -3.00 29.83
N ILE A 256 26.17 -3.21 28.54
CA ILE A 256 25.16 -3.66 27.57
C ILE A 256 25.52 -5.04 27.03
N THR A 257 24.63 -6.00 27.27
CA THR A 257 24.73 -7.37 26.76
C THR A 257 23.90 -7.52 25.49
N THR A 258 24.55 -7.85 24.39
CA THR A 258 23.92 -8.07 23.07
C THR A 258 24.23 -9.46 22.49
N GLY A 259 24.94 -10.32 23.23
CA GLY A 259 25.32 -11.65 22.74
C GLY A 259 26.22 -11.65 21.50
N GLU A 260 26.96 -10.55 21.25
CA GLU A 260 27.87 -10.35 20.11
C GLU A 260 27.17 -10.36 18.73
N GLU A 261 25.93 -9.85 18.67
CA GLU A 261 25.21 -9.75 17.39
C GLU A 261 25.87 -8.78 16.41
N GLU A 262 26.16 -9.27 15.21
CA GLU A 262 26.85 -8.53 14.14
C GLU A 262 26.15 -7.23 13.73
N ILE A 263 24.82 -7.12 13.91
CA ILE A 263 24.11 -5.89 13.53
C ILE A 263 24.60 -4.66 14.31
N PHE A 264 25.23 -4.87 15.48
CA PHE A 264 25.75 -3.81 16.31
C PHE A 264 27.27 -3.62 16.17
N THR A 265 27.98 -4.38 15.34
CA THR A 265 29.44 -4.23 15.17
C THR A 265 29.84 -3.13 14.18
N VAL A 266 28.88 -2.54 13.46
CA VAL A 266 29.13 -1.71 12.28
C VAL A 266 29.52 -0.27 12.64
N ALA A 267 28.54 0.58 12.95
CA ALA A 267 28.74 2.01 13.15
C ALA A 267 27.93 2.53 14.32
N VAL A 268 28.49 3.53 15.01
CA VAL A 268 27.82 4.30 16.07
C VAL A 268 27.68 5.73 15.61
N SER A 269 26.46 6.26 15.65
CA SER A 269 26.19 7.68 15.47
C SER A 269 25.97 8.34 16.82
N SER A 270 26.72 9.42 17.06
CA SER A 270 26.53 10.30 18.21
C SER A 270 26.38 11.75 17.73
N ARG A 271 26.16 12.67 18.68
CA ARG A 271 26.11 14.11 18.36
C ARG A 271 27.43 14.67 17.82
N THR A 272 28.54 14.00 18.11
CA THR A 272 29.87 14.44 17.69
C THR A 272 30.31 13.84 16.35
N GLY A 273 29.54 12.89 15.80
CA GLY A 273 29.81 12.29 14.50
C GLY A 273 29.58 10.78 14.48
N THR A 274 30.03 10.12 13.42
CA THR A 274 29.98 8.66 13.26
C THR A 274 31.32 8.03 13.65
N HIS A 275 31.27 6.96 14.42
CA HIS A 275 32.42 6.21 14.93
C HIS A 275 32.31 4.73 14.51
N GLU A 276 33.45 4.05 14.34
CA GLU A 276 33.49 2.61 14.04
C GLU A 276 33.52 1.78 15.34
N GLY A 277 32.83 0.63 15.33
CA GLY A 277 32.90 -0.36 16.41
C GLY A 277 32.15 0.05 17.69
N PHE A 278 30.91 -0.41 17.83
CA PHE A 278 30.07 -0.12 19.00
C PHE A 278 30.70 -0.53 20.33
N TYR A 279 31.25 -1.74 20.41
CA TYR A 279 31.81 -2.26 21.66
C TYR A 279 33.04 -1.47 22.15
N GLU A 280 33.87 -0.99 21.23
CA GLU A 280 35.01 -0.13 21.59
C GLU A 280 34.53 1.27 22.00
N TYR A 281 33.52 1.81 21.32
CA TYR A 281 32.98 3.13 21.63
C TYR A 281 32.32 3.22 23.01
N ILE A 282 31.60 2.16 23.42
CA ILE A 282 30.92 2.13 24.72
C ILE A 282 31.84 1.72 25.88
N LYS A 283 33.09 1.38 25.60
CA LYS A 283 34.03 0.88 26.61
C LYS A 283 34.31 1.93 27.68
N GLY A 284 34.03 1.57 28.93
CA GLY A 284 34.20 2.47 30.08
C GLY A 284 33.10 3.52 30.27
N LYS A 285 32.02 3.46 29.47
CA LYS A 285 30.80 4.27 29.67
C LYS A 285 29.74 3.45 30.40
N SER A 286 28.88 4.13 31.16
CA SER A 286 27.77 3.49 31.89
C SER A 286 26.44 3.94 31.30
N ALA A 287 25.68 3.01 30.72
CA ALA A 287 24.37 3.30 30.15
C ALA A 287 23.30 3.36 31.24
N VAL A 288 22.36 4.30 31.09
CA VAL A 288 21.22 4.49 32.01
C VAL A 288 19.88 4.11 31.37
N ASP A 289 19.79 4.10 30.04
CA ASP A 289 18.59 3.65 29.32
C ASP A 289 18.94 3.11 27.93
N ILE A 290 18.09 2.20 27.42
CA ILE A 290 18.20 1.64 26.06
C ILE A 290 16.83 1.61 25.38
N ALA A 291 16.82 1.75 24.06
CA ALA A 291 15.64 1.57 23.22
C ALA A 291 16.01 0.96 21.88
N THR A 292 15.10 0.23 21.25
CA THR A 292 15.36 -0.46 19.98
C THR A 292 14.34 -0.08 18.91
N THR A 293 14.80 0.01 17.67
CA THR A 293 13.94 -0.15 16.49
C THR A 293 14.07 -1.58 15.96
N ASN A 294 13.51 -1.86 14.79
CA ASN A 294 13.70 -3.15 14.13
C ASN A 294 15.16 -3.54 13.87
N LYS A 295 16.07 -2.56 13.74
CA LYS A 295 17.46 -2.76 13.31
C LYS A 295 18.49 -1.92 14.06
N CYS A 296 18.05 -0.99 14.91
CA CYS A 296 18.95 -0.08 15.63
C CYS A 296 18.73 -0.17 17.14
N LEU A 297 19.78 0.14 17.88
CA LEU A 297 19.82 0.29 19.32
C LEU A 297 20.21 1.73 19.64
N ALA A 298 19.36 2.46 20.36
CA ALA A 298 19.69 3.72 20.99
C ALA A 298 20.12 3.47 22.44
N VAL A 299 21.20 4.15 22.86
CA VAL A 299 21.78 4.05 24.20
C VAL A 299 21.92 5.46 24.77
N LEU A 300 21.36 5.66 25.96
CA LEU A 300 21.53 6.87 26.76
C LEU A 300 22.54 6.58 27.87
N PHE A 301 23.61 7.38 27.96
CA PHE A 301 24.64 7.28 28.99
C PHE A 301 24.38 8.21 30.18
N ASP A 302 25.03 7.92 31.30
CA ASP A 302 24.95 8.68 32.55
C ASP A 302 25.44 10.14 32.44
N ASP A 303 26.37 10.41 31.53
CA ASP A 303 26.84 11.75 31.15
C ASP A 303 25.84 12.53 30.26
N GLY A 304 24.72 11.91 29.90
CA GLY A 304 23.66 12.47 29.06
C GLY A 304 23.91 12.31 27.56
N GLU A 305 24.98 11.64 27.14
CA GLU A 305 25.23 11.32 25.74
C GLU A 305 24.21 10.29 25.23
N LEU A 306 23.63 10.58 24.06
CA LEU A 306 22.74 9.68 23.34
C LEU A 306 23.45 9.21 22.07
N VAL A 307 23.53 7.90 21.87
CA VAL A 307 24.08 7.29 20.67
C VAL A 307 23.12 6.29 20.06
N VAL A 308 23.28 6.04 18.76
CA VAL A 308 22.53 5.03 18.02
C VAL A 308 23.51 4.14 17.26
N SER A 309 23.33 2.82 17.39
CA SER A 309 24.11 1.81 16.68
C SER A 309 23.17 0.88 15.91
N GLY A 310 23.61 0.33 14.79
CA GLY A 310 22.83 -0.61 13.99
C GLY A 310 22.91 -0.36 12.50
N VAL A 311 21.87 -0.81 11.78
CA VAL A 311 21.72 -0.57 10.33
C VAL A 311 20.76 0.60 10.11
N PHE A 312 21.31 1.76 9.76
CA PHE A 312 20.55 2.98 9.54
C PHE A 312 19.89 2.98 8.16
N GLU A 313 18.57 3.06 8.10
CA GLU A 313 17.81 3.01 6.83
C GLU A 313 16.80 4.16 6.71
N ASN A 314 16.42 4.79 7.82
CA ASN A 314 15.31 5.73 7.88
C ASN A 314 15.64 7.01 8.65
N GLY A 315 16.92 7.36 8.82
CA GLY A 315 17.33 8.54 9.56
C GLY A 315 17.38 8.32 11.08
N GLU A 316 17.43 7.07 11.55
CA GLU A 316 17.57 6.75 12.99
C GLU A 316 18.84 7.37 13.61
N GLU A 317 19.88 7.60 12.80
CA GLU A 317 21.13 8.25 13.15
C GLU A 317 21.03 9.78 13.30
N GLN A 318 19.94 10.40 12.84
CA GLN A 318 19.76 11.86 12.85
C GLN A 318 19.22 12.33 14.20
N LEU A 319 20.12 12.35 15.19
CA LEU A 319 19.79 12.75 16.56
C LEU A 319 19.23 14.18 16.64
N PRO A 320 18.21 14.43 17.47
CA PRO A 320 17.62 15.74 17.61
C PRO A 320 18.56 16.73 18.31
N THR A 321 18.57 17.97 17.83
CA THR A 321 19.24 19.10 18.50
C THR A 321 18.44 19.53 19.73
N LEU A 322 19.10 19.53 20.90
CA LEU A 322 18.53 19.97 22.17
C LEU A 322 18.97 21.40 22.52
N LYS A 323 18.23 22.05 23.41
CA LYS A 323 18.62 23.36 23.96
C LYS A 323 19.79 23.21 24.95
N ASN A 324 20.50 24.31 25.24
CA ASN A 324 21.57 24.30 26.23
C ASN A 324 21.04 23.85 27.60
N GLY A 325 21.70 22.87 28.22
CA GLY A 325 21.30 22.27 29.50
C GLY A 325 20.12 21.30 29.43
N GLU A 326 19.60 21.02 28.23
CA GLU A 326 18.56 20.02 28.00
C GLU A 326 19.19 18.67 27.63
N TYR A 327 18.77 17.61 28.32
CA TYR A 327 19.24 16.25 28.09
C TYR A 327 18.09 15.25 28.21
N PHE A 328 18.22 14.11 27.54
CA PHE A 328 17.22 13.04 27.60
C PHE A 328 17.23 12.38 28.98
N VAL A 329 16.04 12.08 29.51
CA VAL A 329 15.88 11.32 30.77
C VAL A 329 15.29 9.94 30.54
N SER A 330 14.61 9.73 29.41
CA SER A 330 14.20 8.40 28.96
C SER A 330 14.03 8.35 27.46
N ILE A 331 14.20 7.16 26.91
CA ILE A 331 14.06 6.85 25.49
C ILE A 331 13.21 5.59 25.28
N THR A 332 12.52 5.55 24.15
CA THR A 332 11.72 4.42 23.67
C THR A 332 11.82 4.32 22.15
N GLY A 333 11.45 3.16 21.59
CA GLY A 333 11.57 2.86 20.17
C GLY A 333 10.26 2.31 19.60
N GLY A 334 9.89 2.77 18.43
CA GLY A 334 8.95 2.11 17.54
C GLY A 334 9.70 1.29 16.49
N THR A 335 9.00 0.85 15.44
CA THR A 335 9.56 -0.01 14.40
C THR A 335 10.74 0.63 13.64
N ARG A 336 10.69 1.94 13.39
CA ARG A 336 11.67 2.68 12.55
C ARG A 336 11.97 4.09 13.04
N HIS A 337 11.57 4.40 14.28
CA HIS A 337 11.78 5.72 14.88
C HIS A 337 11.97 5.55 16.37
N PHE A 338 12.72 6.47 16.97
CA PHE A 338 12.87 6.59 18.41
C PHE A 338 12.08 7.78 18.91
N ALA A 339 11.79 7.77 20.20
CA ALA A 339 11.23 8.90 20.91
C ALA A 339 11.80 8.99 22.32
N GLY A 340 11.78 10.17 22.90
CA GLY A 340 12.27 10.38 24.27
C GLY A 340 11.76 11.66 24.86
N VAL A 341 11.85 11.76 26.19
CA VAL A 341 11.52 12.96 26.95
C VAL A 341 12.77 13.51 27.62
N THR A 342 12.86 14.83 27.70
CA THR A 342 14.00 15.53 28.31
C THR A 342 13.70 15.94 29.75
N ASN A 343 14.74 16.33 30.48
CA ASN A 343 14.65 16.91 31.83
C ASN A 343 13.74 18.15 31.90
N LEU A 344 13.48 18.82 30.77
CA LEU A 344 12.59 19.98 30.67
C LEU A 344 11.14 19.60 30.30
N GLY A 345 10.81 18.30 30.20
CA GLY A 345 9.49 17.83 29.81
C GLY A 345 9.15 18.02 28.33
N ASN A 346 10.16 18.23 27.47
CA ASN A 346 9.97 18.27 26.03
C ASN A 346 10.09 16.86 25.44
N ALA A 347 9.16 16.53 24.55
CA ALA A 347 9.19 15.27 23.82
C ALA A 347 9.84 15.45 22.45
N TYR A 348 10.74 14.53 22.10
CA TYR A 348 11.39 14.46 20.80
C TYR A 348 11.15 13.08 20.21
N ALA A 349 11.02 13.02 18.89
CA ALA A 349 11.02 11.77 18.15
C ALA A 349 11.81 11.98 16.85
N TRP A 350 12.55 10.96 16.42
CA TRP A 350 13.46 11.01 15.27
C TRP A 350 13.57 9.64 14.60
N GLY A 351 14.12 9.60 13.38
CA GLY A 351 14.03 8.45 12.47
C GLY A 351 12.94 8.62 11.42
N HIS A 352 12.34 7.50 10.99
CA HIS A 352 11.35 7.50 9.92
C HIS A 352 10.14 8.40 10.26
N ASN A 353 9.74 9.28 9.33
CA ASN A 353 8.63 10.22 9.57
C ASN A 353 7.60 10.32 8.43
N ALA A 354 7.44 9.30 7.59
CA ALA A 354 6.51 9.38 6.45
C ALA A 354 5.03 9.58 6.85
N TYR A 355 4.65 9.26 8.10
CA TYR A 355 3.29 9.37 8.61
C TYR A 355 3.15 10.42 9.72
N GLY A 356 4.18 11.25 9.94
CA GLY A 356 4.21 12.25 11.00
C GLY A 356 4.41 11.68 12.40
N GLN A 357 4.96 10.46 12.55
CA GLN A 357 5.20 9.83 13.85
C GLN A 357 6.28 10.53 14.70
N CYS A 358 7.08 11.39 14.09
CA CYS A 358 8.07 12.21 14.77
C CYS A 358 7.58 13.64 15.09
N ASP A 359 6.35 14.01 14.68
CA ASP A 359 5.83 15.39 14.74
C ASP A 359 5.30 15.76 16.14
N LEU A 360 6.12 15.58 17.18
CA LEU A 360 5.78 15.90 18.57
C LEU A 360 5.96 17.40 18.88
N LYS A 361 5.10 17.92 19.75
CA LYS A 361 5.19 19.28 20.28
C LYS A 361 6.13 19.33 21.48
N LYS A 362 6.96 20.38 21.50
CA LYS A 362 7.92 20.67 22.58
C LYS A 362 7.33 21.71 23.53
N ASP A 363 6.39 21.30 24.37
CA ASP A 363 5.60 22.20 25.23
C ASP A 363 5.97 22.16 26.72
N GLY A 364 7.01 21.40 27.10
CA GLY A 364 7.50 21.25 28.47
C GLY A 364 6.55 20.52 29.42
N LYS A 365 5.51 19.85 28.92
CA LYS A 365 4.47 19.20 29.75
C LYS A 365 4.51 17.68 29.70
N THR A 366 5.36 17.10 28.86
CA THR A 366 5.43 15.66 28.68
C THR A 366 6.20 15.04 29.83
N ALA A 367 5.62 14.04 30.49
CA ALA A 367 6.27 13.26 31.53
C ALA A 367 6.78 11.91 31.00
N ALA A 368 6.06 11.31 30.05
CA ALA A 368 6.47 10.07 29.41
C ALA A 368 6.05 10.06 27.94
N VAL A 369 6.79 9.28 27.14
CA VAL A 369 6.51 9.01 25.74
C VAL A 369 6.47 7.50 25.55
N TYR A 370 5.45 7.04 24.83
CA TYR A 370 5.29 5.66 24.43
C TYR A 370 5.23 5.56 22.91
N THR A 371 5.56 4.39 22.39
CA THR A 371 5.58 4.09 20.97
C THR A 371 4.65 2.92 20.67
N GLY A 372 3.98 3.02 19.52
CA GLY A 372 3.55 1.83 18.78
C GLY A 372 4.52 1.57 17.64
N ALA A 373 4.18 0.69 16.71
CA ALA A 373 5.00 0.43 15.54
C ALA A 373 5.34 1.71 14.76
N LEU A 374 4.29 2.49 14.42
CA LEU A 374 4.38 3.69 13.59
C LEU A 374 3.60 4.86 14.22
N GLN A 375 3.45 4.84 15.55
CA GLN A 375 2.75 5.85 16.34
C GLN A 375 3.62 6.29 17.52
N THR A 376 3.39 7.51 17.97
CA THR A 376 4.02 8.04 19.18
C THR A 376 2.97 8.74 20.04
N TYR A 377 3.01 8.48 21.34
CA TYR A 377 2.04 8.96 22.32
C TYR A 377 2.77 9.73 23.43
N ALA A 378 2.49 11.02 23.57
CA ALA A 378 3.03 11.84 24.66
C ALA A 378 1.97 11.98 25.76
N VAL A 379 2.36 11.73 27.01
CA VAL A 379 1.47 11.82 28.18
C VAL A 379 2.05 12.76 29.24
N ASP A 380 1.18 13.41 30.01
CA ASP A 380 1.58 14.15 31.20
C ASP A 380 1.74 13.22 32.42
N LYS A 381 2.19 13.79 33.54
CA LYS A 381 2.37 13.09 34.84
C LYS A 381 1.09 12.41 35.35
N ASP A 382 -0.07 12.92 34.96
CA ASP A 382 -1.35 12.40 35.39
C ASP A 382 -1.83 11.25 34.49
N GLY A 383 -1.09 10.93 33.42
CA GLY A 383 -1.43 9.89 32.46
C GLY A 383 -2.40 10.38 31.38
N LYS A 384 -2.58 11.69 31.24
CA LYS A 384 -3.42 12.26 30.19
C LYS A 384 -2.62 12.38 28.90
N VAL A 385 -3.18 11.85 27.82
CA VAL A 385 -2.61 11.95 26.47
C VAL A 385 -2.64 13.40 26.01
N LEU A 386 -1.46 13.99 25.86
CA LEU A 386 -1.24 15.34 25.33
C LEU A 386 -1.30 15.32 23.81
N GLN A 387 -0.66 14.33 23.20
CA GLN A 387 -0.55 14.21 21.76
C GLN A 387 -0.46 12.74 21.34
N SER A 388 -1.06 12.43 20.18
CA SER A 388 -0.87 11.16 19.48
C SER A 388 -0.63 11.43 17.99
N VAL A 389 0.55 11.03 17.52
CA VAL A 389 1.02 11.26 16.17
C VAL A 389 1.38 9.96 15.45
N GLY A 390 1.68 10.05 14.16
CA GLY A 390 1.98 8.89 13.31
C GLY A 390 0.79 8.36 12.52
N LEU A 391 0.95 7.12 12.05
CA LEU A 391 0.07 6.47 11.10
C LEU A 391 -1.36 6.30 11.66
N LYS A 392 -2.34 6.84 10.92
CA LYS A 392 -3.76 6.69 11.25
C LYS A 392 -4.30 5.29 10.92
N GLY A 393 -3.80 4.71 9.84
CA GLY A 393 -4.22 3.43 9.27
C GLY A 393 -4.28 3.49 7.75
N TYR A 394 -4.71 2.40 7.13
CA TYR A 394 -4.75 2.22 5.68
C TYR A 394 -6.20 2.24 5.19
N ILE A 395 -6.50 3.09 4.20
CA ILE A 395 -7.86 3.28 3.68
C ILE A 395 -8.42 1.97 3.11
N MET A 396 -7.58 1.27 2.36
CA MET A 396 -7.91 0.05 1.62
C MET A 396 -7.08 -1.15 2.09
N GLY A 397 -6.44 -1.03 3.26
CA GLY A 397 -5.56 -2.04 3.83
C GLY A 397 -4.19 -2.11 3.14
N THR A 398 -3.42 -3.11 3.52
CA THR A 398 -2.11 -3.45 2.95
C THR A 398 -2.11 -4.84 2.32
N ASP A 399 -1.13 -5.08 1.44
CA ASP A 399 -0.88 -6.39 0.84
C ASP A 399 0.06 -7.27 1.69
N GLY A 400 0.38 -8.47 1.19
CA GLY A 400 1.30 -9.41 1.86
C GLY A 400 2.75 -8.93 1.99
N ARG A 401 3.10 -7.74 1.48
CA ARG A 401 4.41 -7.08 1.71
C ARG A 401 4.29 -5.83 2.57
N GLY A 402 3.10 -5.54 3.11
CA GLY A 402 2.82 -4.34 3.90
C GLY A 402 2.73 -3.06 3.08
N ARG A 403 2.55 -3.14 1.76
CA ARG A 403 2.39 -1.97 0.89
C ARG A 403 0.95 -1.48 0.91
N ASP A 404 0.74 -0.16 0.98
CA ASP A 404 -0.59 0.44 0.94
C ASP A 404 -1.31 0.18 -0.39
N ILE A 405 -2.46 -0.50 -0.33
CA ILE A 405 -3.26 -0.86 -1.49
C ILE A 405 -3.87 0.37 -2.16
N PHE A 406 -4.22 1.41 -1.39
CA PHE A 406 -4.78 2.63 -1.97
C PHE A 406 -3.75 3.32 -2.87
N ALA A 407 -2.51 3.49 -2.39
CA ALA A 407 -1.41 4.01 -3.20
C ALA A 407 -1.16 3.16 -4.45
N ARG A 408 -1.19 1.83 -4.32
CA ARG A 408 -1.01 0.93 -5.46
C ARG A 408 -2.17 1.01 -6.46
N ILE A 409 -3.43 1.21 -6.03
CA ILE A 409 -4.58 1.40 -6.93
C ILE A 409 -4.45 2.70 -7.73
N VAL A 410 -4.03 3.79 -7.08
CA VAL A 410 -3.84 5.09 -7.72
C VAL A 410 -2.78 5.01 -8.82
N HIS A 411 -1.60 4.50 -8.49
CA HIS A 411 -0.49 4.38 -9.44
C HIS A 411 -0.73 3.26 -10.47
N GLY A 412 -1.34 2.15 -10.05
CA GLY A 412 -1.67 1.04 -10.93
C GLY A 412 -2.75 1.38 -11.95
N GLY A 413 -3.71 2.21 -11.57
CA GLY A 413 -4.72 2.74 -12.50
C GLY A 413 -4.08 3.61 -13.58
N LYS A 414 -3.12 4.47 -13.21
CA LYS A 414 -2.35 5.26 -14.19
C LYS A 414 -1.66 4.34 -15.21
N MET A 415 -1.01 3.28 -14.74
CA MET A 415 -0.33 2.31 -15.59
C MET A 415 -1.29 1.55 -16.51
N THR A 416 -2.33 0.93 -15.96
CA THR A 416 -3.34 0.16 -16.72
C THR A 416 -4.02 1.04 -17.78
N MET A 417 -4.41 2.27 -17.44
CA MET A 417 -5.05 3.19 -18.40
C MET A 417 -4.07 3.71 -19.46
N THR A 418 -2.80 3.92 -19.12
CA THR A 418 -1.77 4.32 -20.10
C THR A 418 -1.50 3.17 -21.09
N ILE A 419 -1.40 1.93 -20.61
CA ILE A 419 -1.18 0.76 -21.48
C ILE A 419 -2.33 0.59 -22.47
N GLY A 420 -3.57 0.63 -21.98
CA GLY A 420 -4.74 0.55 -22.85
C GLY A 420 -4.78 1.68 -23.89
N ALA A 421 -4.44 2.91 -23.50
CA ALA A 421 -4.54 4.06 -24.40
C ALA A 421 -3.50 3.98 -25.52
N VAL A 422 -2.25 3.64 -25.18
CA VAL A 422 -1.18 3.46 -26.18
C VAL A 422 -1.50 2.30 -27.10
N ALA A 423 -1.97 1.16 -26.58
CA ALA A 423 -2.33 0.00 -27.38
C ALA A 423 -3.43 0.34 -28.40
N VAL A 424 -4.51 1.02 -27.98
CA VAL A 424 -5.59 1.45 -28.87
C VAL A 424 -5.10 2.44 -29.92
N LEU A 425 -4.25 3.40 -29.56
CA LEU A 425 -3.71 4.37 -30.52
C LEU A 425 -2.87 3.68 -31.62
N VAL A 426 -2.00 2.74 -31.23
CA VAL A 426 -1.20 1.94 -32.17
C VAL A 426 -2.11 1.09 -33.06
N SER A 427 -3.05 0.36 -32.45
CA SER A 427 -4.03 -0.48 -33.14
C SER A 427 -4.85 0.32 -34.16
N SER A 428 -5.34 1.49 -33.75
CA SER A 428 -6.13 2.39 -34.60
C SER A 428 -5.32 2.96 -35.76
N ALA A 429 -4.06 3.33 -35.53
CA ALA A 429 -3.20 3.84 -36.59
C ALA A 429 -3.01 2.79 -37.69
N ILE A 430 -2.72 1.54 -37.32
CA ILE A 430 -2.59 0.43 -38.28
C ILE A 430 -3.93 0.16 -38.96
N ALA A 431 -5.02 0.10 -38.19
CA ALA A 431 -6.34 -0.20 -38.71
C ALA A 431 -6.86 0.84 -39.71
N ILE A 432 -6.66 2.13 -39.43
CA ILE A 432 -7.02 3.23 -40.33
C ILE A 432 -6.22 3.13 -41.63
N LEU A 433 -4.91 2.91 -41.54
CA LEU A 433 -4.06 2.79 -42.73
C LEU A 433 -4.47 1.59 -43.60
N VAL A 434 -4.54 0.40 -43.01
CA VAL A 434 -4.88 -0.83 -43.76
C VAL A 434 -6.32 -0.78 -44.26
N GLY A 435 -7.28 -0.45 -43.40
CA GLY A 435 -8.70 -0.41 -43.75
C GLY A 435 -9.03 0.62 -44.83
N CYS A 436 -8.44 1.82 -44.76
CA CYS A 436 -8.68 2.85 -45.79
C CYS A 436 -8.06 2.49 -47.13
N VAL A 437 -6.84 1.96 -47.14
CA VAL A 437 -6.17 1.55 -48.38
C VAL A 437 -6.91 0.37 -49.01
N SER A 438 -7.21 -0.66 -48.21
CA SER A 438 -7.95 -1.85 -48.64
C SER A 438 -9.32 -1.48 -49.22
N GLY A 439 -10.13 -0.71 -48.47
CA GLY A 439 -11.48 -0.35 -48.88
C GLY A 439 -11.54 0.63 -50.06
N TYR A 440 -10.59 1.55 -50.19
CA TYR A 440 -10.61 2.52 -51.29
C TYR A 440 -10.20 1.89 -52.62
N PHE A 441 -9.05 1.22 -52.67
CA PHE A 441 -8.47 0.70 -53.91
C PHE A 441 -9.18 -0.57 -54.40
N GLY A 442 -9.69 -1.42 -53.51
CA GLY A 442 -10.37 -2.66 -53.91
C GLY A 442 -9.46 -3.67 -54.62
N GLY A 443 -10.07 -4.70 -55.21
CA GLY A 443 -9.39 -5.66 -56.09
C GLY A 443 -8.21 -6.41 -55.45
N ALA A 444 -7.06 -6.41 -56.13
CA ALA A 444 -5.88 -7.15 -55.70
C ALA A 444 -5.23 -6.59 -54.42
N VAL A 445 -5.18 -5.26 -54.26
CA VAL A 445 -4.63 -4.60 -53.06
C VAL A 445 -5.46 -4.98 -51.83
N ASP A 446 -6.78 -4.91 -51.99
CA ASP A 446 -7.74 -5.25 -50.97
C ASP A 446 -7.68 -6.72 -50.57
N THR A 447 -7.53 -7.61 -51.56
CA THR A 447 -7.35 -9.04 -51.34
C THR A 447 -6.06 -9.31 -50.56
N PHE A 448 -4.93 -8.74 -50.99
CA PHE A 448 -3.64 -8.95 -50.33
C PHE A 448 -3.65 -8.46 -48.87
N LEU A 449 -4.10 -7.22 -48.63
CA LEU A 449 -4.15 -6.64 -47.29
C LEU A 449 -5.09 -7.41 -46.35
N MET A 450 -6.23 -7.90 -46.86
CA MET A 450 -7.11 -8.73 -46.06
C MET A 450 -6.59 -10.14 -45.81
N ARG A 451 -5.83 -10.74 -46.74
CA ARG A 451 -5.12 -11.99 -46.45
C ARG A 451 -4.11 -11.82 -45.33
N VAL A 452 -3.34 -10.75 -45.34
CA VAL A 452 -2.45 -10.42 -44.21
C VAL A 452 -3.25 -10.25 -42.92
N THR A 453 -4.36 -9.52 -42.97
CA THR A 453 -5.24 -9.31 -41.81
C THR A 453 -5.79 -10.64 -41.26
N GLU A 454 -6.21 -11.56 -42.12
CA GLU A 454 -6.69 -12.90 -41.77
C GLU A 454 -5.61 -13.76 -41.11
N ILE A 455 -4.35 -13.68 -41.60
CA ILE A 455 -3.21 -14.36 -40.97
C ILE A 455 -2.98 -13.87 -39.54
N PHE A 456 -3.07 -12.57 -39.30
CA PHE A 456 -2.95 -12.03 -37.93
C PHE A 456 -4.15 -12.43 -37.04
N SER A 457 -5.37 -12.37 -37.58
CA SER A 457 -6.58 -12.76 -36.83
C SER A 457 -6.65 -14.26 -36.50
N SER A 458 -5.93 -15.13 -37.22
CA SER A 458 -5.92 -16.57 -36.96
C SER A 458 -5.02 -16.96 -35.77
N VAL A 459 -4.13 -16.07 -35.33
CA VAL A 459 -3.25 -16.30 -34.17
C VAL A 459 -4.04 -16.13 -32.87
N PRO A 460 -4.05 -17.15 -31.96
CA PRO A 460 -4.66 -17.01 -30.65
C PRO A 460 -4.01 -15.89 -29.84
N PHE A 461 -4.76 -14.82 -29.58
CA PHE A 461 -4.23 -13.60 -28.96
C PHE A 461 -3.53 -13.87 -27.62
N LEU A 462 -4.23 -14.52 -26.66
CA LEU A 462 -3.71 -14.72 -25.31
C LEU A 462 -2.46 -15.63 -25.31
N PRO A 463 -2.47 -16.83 -25.92
CA PRO A 463 -1.27 -17.66 -25.99
C PRO A 463 -0.07 -16.96 -26.65
N PHE A 464 -0.29 -16.23 -27.74
CA PHE A 464 0.80 -15.55 -28.43
C PHE A 464 1.37 -14.38 -27.63
N ALA A 465 0.50 -13.56 -27.00
CA ALA A 465 0.93 -12.49 -26.12
C ALA A 465 1.71 -13.01 -24.90
N MET A 466 1.30 -14.15 -24.33
CA MET A 466 2.01 -14.82 -23.24
C MET A 466 3.41 -15.31 -23.67
N LEU A 467 3.50 -15.97 -24.83
CA LEU A 467 4.78 -16.43 -25.39
C LEU A 467 5.74 -15.25 -25.60
N LEU A 468 5.26 -14.17 -26.20
CA LEU A 468 6.09 -13.00 -26.49
C LEU A 468 6.52 -12.28 -25.20
N SER A 469 5.63 -12.14 -24.22
CA SER A 469 6.00 -11.62 -22.90
C SER A 469 7.05 -12.48 -22.21
N GLN A 470 6.98 -13.82 -22.34
CA GLN A 470 7.95 -14.72 -21.73
C GLN A 470 9.32 -14.61 -22.42
N ILE A 471 9.35 -14.47 -23.74
CA ILE A 471 10.59 -14.21 -24.48
C ILE A 471 11.22 -12.88 -24.03
N ILE A 472 10.42 -11.81 -23.93
CA ILE A 472 10.91 -10.50 -23.47
C ILE A 472 11.48 -10.57 -22.06
N LYS A 473 10.87 -11.38 -21.18
CA LYS A 473 11.36 -11.61 -19.82
C LYS A 473 12.73 -12.28 -19.78
N TYR A 474 13.05 -13.13 -20.77
CA TYR A 474 14.36 -13.77 -20.87
C TYR A 474 15.48 -12.77 -21.19
N TYR A 475 15.16 -11.69 -21.91
CA TYR A 475 16.11 -10.61 -22.16
C TYR A 475 16.19 -9.67 -20.94
N ASN A 476 17.41 -9.33 -20.51
CA ASN A 476 17.67 -8.41 -19.41
C ASN A 476 17.42 -6.94 -19.82
N LEU A 477 16.17 -6.63 -20.17
CA LEU A 477 15.74 -5.30 -20.59
C LEU A 477 15.28 -4.46 -19.41
N ALA A 478 15.47 -3.15 -19.51
CA ALA A 478 14.88 -2.20 -18.57
C ALA A 478 13.36 -2.36 -18.50
N GLU A 479 12.79 -2.17 -17.30
CA GLU A 479 11.35 -2.38 -17.06
C GLU A 479 10.46 -1.49 -17.95
N THR A 480 10.84 -0.23 -18.13
CA THR A 480 10.14 0.72 -19.01
C THR A 480 10.09 0.23 -20.45
N THR A 481 11.20 -0.31 -20.95
CA THR A 481 11.29 -0.91 -22.28
C THR A 481 10.38 -2.12 -22.40
N ARG A 482 10.37 -3.02 -21.40
CA ARG A 482 9.47 -4.18 -21.38
C ARG A 482 8.00 -3.77 -21.43
N ILE A 483 7.61 -2.79 -20.59
CA ILE A 483 6.24 -2.27 -20.56
C ILE A 483 5.86 -1.67 -21.92
N PHE A 484 6.76 -0.89 -22.54
CA PHE A 484 6.52 -0.31 -23.85
C PHE A 484 6.35 -1.38 -24.94
N ILE A 485 7.16 -2.43 -24.92
CA ILE A 485 7.01 -3.54 -25.86
C ILE A 485 5.65 -4.23 -25.66
N ILE A 486 5.21 -4.47 -24.42
CA ILE A 486 3.87 -5.02 -24.13
C ILE A 486 2.77 -4.13 -24.75
N MET A 487 2.86 -2.79 -24.59
CA MET A 487 1.91 -1.86 -25.22
C MET A 487 1.86 -2.00 -26.73
N LEU A 488 3.03 -2.12 -27.38
CA LEU A 488 3.13 -2.32 -28.83
C LEU A 488 2.53 -3.66 -29.27
N ILE A 489 2.78 -4.73 -28.53
CA ILE A 489 2.24 -6.06 -28.81
C ILE A 489 0.71 -6.03 -28.75
N LEU A 490 0.15 -5.46 -27.69
CA LEU A 490 -1.31 -5.32 -27.54
C LEU A 490 -1.91 -4.54 -28.72
N GLY A 491 -1.26 -3.46 -29.17
CA GLY A 491 -1.72 -2.69 -30.33
C GLY A 491 -1.61 -3.43 -31.66
N VAL A 492 -0.44 -4.03 -31.94
CA VAL A 492 -0.14 -4.73 -33.20
C VAL A 492 -0.93 -6.03 -33.37
N LEU A 493 -1.44 -6.62 -32.28
CA LEU A 493 -2.26 -7.82 -32.37
C LEU A 493 -3.77 -7.53 -32.40
N SER A 494 -4.22 -6.31 -32.07
CA SER A 494 -5.66 -6.00 -31.95
C SER A 494 -6.27 -5.25 -33.15
N TRP A 495 -5.46 -4.73 -34.09
CA TRP A 495 -5.94 -3.85 -35.18
C TRP A 495 -6.87 -4.52 -36.20
N THR A 496 -6.82 -5.85 -36.33
CA THR A 496 -7.44 -6.59 -37.44
C THR A 496 -8.98 -6.47 -37.47
N GLY A 497 -9.63 -6.39 -36.31
CA GLY A 497 -11.07 -6.19 -36.21
C GLY A 497 -11.49 -4.81 -36.69
N LEU A 498 -10.83 -3.77 -36.17
CA LEU A 498 -11.07 -2.37 -36.55
C LEU A 498 -10.77 -2.12 -38.03
N ALA A 499 -9.71 -2.72 -38.60
CA ALA A 499 -9.39 -2.58 -40.03
C ALA A 499 -10.49 -3.13 -40.95
N ARG A 500 -11.08 -4.28 -40.59
CA ARG A 500 -12.21 -4.87 -41.34
C ARG A 500 -13.43 -3.96 -41.32
N MET A 501 -13.74 -3.40 -40.16
CA MET A 501 -14.84 -2.46 -40.03
C MET A 501 -14.58 -1.19 -40.86
N ILE A 502 -13.39 -0.60 -40.76
CA ILE A 502 -13.01 0.58 -41.55
C ILE A 502 -13.07 0.27 -43.04
N ARG A 503 -12.55 -0.88 -43.50
CA ARG A 503 -12.65 -1.32 -44.89
C ARG A 503 -14.11 -1.32 -45.37
N GLY A 504 -15.02 -1.90 -44.59
CA GLY A 504 -16.45 -1.94 -44.93
C GLY A 504 -17.07 -0.54 -45.05
N GLN A 505 -16.76 0.35 -44.11
CA GLN A 505 -17.25 1.74 -44.14
C GLN A 505 -16.68 2.53 -45.33
N VAL A 506 -15.40 2.36 -45.63
CA VAL A 506 -14.75 3.01 -46.77
C VAL A 506 -15.33 2.53 -48.10
N LEU A 507 -15.62 1.24 -48.24
CA LEU A 507 -16.30 0.70 -49.43
C LEU A 507 -17.68 1.34 -49.62
N ALA A 508 -18.44 1.50 -48.54
CA ALA A 508 -19.76 2.13 -48.60
C ALA A 508 -19.70 3.63 -48.94
N GLU A 509 -18.75 4.37 -48.35
CA GLU A 509 -18.56 5.79 -48.65
C GLU A 509 -18.02 6.05 -50.06
N ARG A 510 -17.20 5.13 -50.59
CA ARG A 510 -16.59 5.26 -51.92
C ARG A 510 -17.62 5.37 -53.04
N GLU A 511 -18.78 4.75 -52.89
CA GLU A 511 -19.84 4.72 -53.91
C GLU A 511 -20.78 5.95 -53.83
N LYS A 512 -20.54 6.90 -52.93
CA LYS A 512 -21.38 8.11 -52.79
C LYS A 512 -21.02 9.20 -53.81
N GLU A 513 -22.03 10.02 -54.14
CA GLU A 513 -21.95 11.06 -55.18
C GLU A 513 -20.79 12.05 -55.00
N PHE A 514 -20.48 12.46 -53.76
CA PHE A 514 -19.37 13.40 -53.51
C PHE A 514 -17.99 12.79 -53.84
N VAL A 515 -17.83 11.47 -53.73
CA VAL A 515 -16.59 10.78 -54.09
C VAL A 515 -16.48 10.66 -55.61
N LEU A 516 -17.59 10.34 -56.29
CA LEU A 516 -17.66 10.30 -57.75
C LEU A 516 -17.34 11.68 -58.36
N ALA A 517 -17.92 12.74 -57.80
CA ALA A 517 -17.62 14.12 -58.20
C ALA A 517 -16.15 14.49 -57.97
N ALA A 518 -15.56 14.13 -56.82
CA ALA A 518 -14.15 14.37 -56.55
C ALA A 518 -13.22 13.63 -57.52
N ARG A 519 -13.57 12.40 -57.93
CA ARG A 519 -12.86 11.67 -58.99
C ARG A 519 -12.97 12.36 -60.34
N ALA A 520 -14.17 12.82 -60.71
CA ALA A 520 -14.42 13.51 -61.99
C ALA A 520 -13.62 14.81 -62.14
N ILE A 521 -13.36 15.52 -61.03
CA ILE A 521 -12.55 16.76 -60.99
C ILE A 521 -11.04 16.46 -60.88
N GLY A 522 -10.62 15.18 -60.91
CA GLY A 522 -9.21 14.79 -60.94
C GLY A 522 -8.49 14.88 -59.59
N VAL A 523 -9.21 14.83 -58.46
CA VAL A 523 -8.59 14.82 -57.13
C VAL A 523 -7.78 13.53 -56.96
N LYS A 524 -6.51 13.66 -56.51
CA LYS A 524 -5.64 12.49 -56.26
C LYS A 524 -6.29 11.48 -55.33
N GLU A 525 -6.22 10.19 -55.68
CA GLU A 525 -6.87 9.09 -54.97
C GLU A 525 -6.56 9.01 -53.46
N ARG A 526 -5.29 9.17 -53.07
CA ARG A 526 -4.88 9.25 -51.65
C ARG A 526 -5.59 10.41 -50.92
N LYS A 527 -5.79 11.53 -51.60
CA LYS A 527 -6.48 12.70 -51.04
C LYS A 527 -7.97 12.40 -50.88
N ILE A 528 -8.60 11.70 -51.83
CA ILE A 528 -9.98 11.21 -51.73
C ILE A 528 -10.14 10.29 -50.50
N ALA A 529 -9.30 9.27 -50.37
CA ALA A 529 -9.37 8.33 -49.24
C ALA A 529 -9.20 9.03 -47.87
N PHE A 530 -8.13 9.81 -47.67
CA PHE A 530 -7.79 10.34 -46.34
C PHE A 530 -8.40 11.70 -46.01
N ARG A 531 -8.78 12.53 -47.00
CA ARG A 531 -9.36 13.87 -46.76
C ARG A 531 -10.84 13.98 -47.10
N HIS A 532 -11.41 13.04 -47.84
CA HIS A 532 -12.84 13.09 -48.20
C HIS A 532 -13.62 11.93 -47.57
N ILE A 533 -13.12 10.69 -47.63
CA ILE A 533 -13.83 9.52 -47.07
C ILE A 533 -13.57 9.36 -45.57
N LEU A 534 -12.31 9.30 -45.15
CA LEU A 534 -11.95 9.05 -43.75
C LEU A 534 -12.68 9.99 -42.77
N PRO A 535 -12.76 11.32 -42.98
CA PRO A 535 -13.49 12.22 -42.08
C PRO A 535 -14.97 11.85 -41.87
N ASN A 536 -15.63 11.23 -42.86
CA ASN A 536 -17.03 10.84 -42.74
C ASN A 536 -17.24 9.59 -41.88
N ILE A 537 -16.18 8.80 -41.63
CA ILE A 537 -16.25 7.57 -40.84
C ILE A 537 -15.52 7.68 -39.49
N VAL A 538 -14.87 8.82 -39.21
CA VAL A 538 -14.16 9.07 -37.94
C VAL A 538 -15.06 8.83 -36.73
N SER A 539 -16.34 9.20 -36.81
CA SER A 539 -17.30 8.98 -35.73
C SER A 539 -17.43 7.49 -35.36
N VAL A 540 -17.50 6.61 -36.36
CA VAL A 540 -17.57 5.16 -36.16
C VAL A 540 -16.24 4.62 -35.60
N ILE A 541 -15.12 5.16 -36.09
CA ILE A 541 -13.78 4.80 -35.57
C ILE A 541 -13.66 5.17 -34.09
N LEU A 542 -14.08 6.37 -33.69
CA LEU A 542 -14.00 6.82 -32.29
C LEU A 542 -14.87 5.98 -31.34
N VAL A 543 -16.04 5.55 -31.80
CA VAL A 543 -16.88 4.60 -31.05
C VAL A 543 -16.15 3.30 -30.81
N SER A 544 -15.60 2.69 -31.87
CA SER A 544 -14.85 1.44 -31.75
C SER A 544 -13.61 1.58 -30.89
N MET A 545 -12.85 2.68 -31.03
CA MET A 545 -11.70 2.97 -30.17
C MET A 545 -12.07 2.99 -28.68
N THR A 546 -13.25 3.50 -28.34
CA THR A 546 -13.72 3.56 -26.95
C THR A 546 -14.01 2.16 -26.39
N LEU A 547 -14.67 1.31 -27.19
CA LEU A 547 -14.95 -0.08 -26.84
C LEU A 547 -13.66 -0.93 -26.78
N ASP A 548 -12.77 -0.73 -27.76
CA ASP A 548 -11.45 -1.37 -27.82
C ASP A 548 -10.59 -0.98 -26.61
N PHE A 549 -10.72 0.26 -26.13
CA PHE A 549 -10.02 0.70 -24.92
C PHE A 549 -10.46 -0.10 -23.70
N ALA A 550 -11.77 -0.27 -23.46
CA ALA A 550 -12.27 -1.12 -22.39
C ALA A 550 -11.81 -2.58 -22.54
N GLY A 551 -11.86 -3.12 -23.76
CA GLY A 551 -11.33 -4.45 -24.07
C GLY A 551 -9.84 -4.58 -23.73
N CYS A 552 -9.03 -3.61 -24.12
CA CYS A 552 -7.59 -3.58 -23.83
C CYS A 552 -7.30 -3.54 -22.32
N LEU A 553 -8.11 -2.81 -21.53
CA LEU A 553 -7.94 -2.80 -20.06
C LEU A 553 -8.14 -4.20 -19.46
N LEU A 554 -9.15 -4.93 -19.93
CA LEU A 554 -9.39 -6.32 -19.51
C LEU A 554 -8.26 -7.24 -19.96
N THR A 555 -7.83 -7.12 -21.22
CA THR A 555 -6.76 -7.96 -21.79
C THR A 555 -5.41 -7.73 -21.10
N GLU A 556 -5.01 -6.47 -20.88
CA GLU A 556 -3.82 -6.13 -20.09
C GLU A 556 -3.93 -6.70 -18.69
N SER A 557 -5.09 -6.53 -18.06
CA SER A 557 -5.31 -7.02 -16.70
C SER A 557 -5.23 -8.54 -16.61
N SER A 558 -5.77 -9.27 -17.60
CA SER A 558 -5.66 -10.74 -17.69
C SER A 558 -4.21 -11.20 -17.86
N LEU A 559 -3.42 -10.56 -18.72
CA LEU A 559 -2.01 -10.90 -18.90
C LEU A 559 -1.21 -10.61 -17.62
N SER A 560 -1.42 -9.45 -17.01
CA SER A 560 -0.78 -9.04 -15.75
C SER A 560 -1.16 -9.99 -14.60
N TYR A 561 -2.44 -10.39 -14.52
CA TYR A 561 -2.95 -11.39 -13.58
C TYR A 561 -2.24 -12.73 -13.70
N LEU A 562 -2.04 -13.19 -14.93
CA LEU A 562 -1.38 -14.47 -15.25
C LEU A 562 0.14 -14.40 -15.15
N GLY A 563 0.74 -13.24 -14.85
CA GLY A 563 2.20 -13.09 -14.76
C GLY A 563 2.92 -12.88 -16.10
N PHE A 564 2.19 -12.54 -17.16
CA PHE A 564 2.71 -12.23 -18.51
C PHE A 564 2.46 -10.76 -18.92
N GLY A 565 2.01 -9.93 -18.00
CA GLY A 565 1.89 -8.48 -18.20
C GLY A 565 2.96 -7.73 -17.42
N VAL A 566 2.62 -6.53 -16.95
CA VAL A 566 3.50 -5.74 -16.08
C VAL A 566 3.70 -6.49 -14.77
N GLN A 567 4.96 -6.79 -14.45
CA GLN A 567 5.30 -7.55 -13.25
C GLN A 567 5.46 -6.64 -12.03
N GLN A 568 5.24 -7.21 -10.84
CA GLN A 568 5.64 -6.56 -9.61
C GLN A 568 7.16 -6.28 -9.63
N PRO A 569 7.64 -5.17 -9.03
CA PRO A 569 6.97 -4.34 -8.02
C PRO A 569 5.96 -3.30 -8.55
N GLN A 570 6.05 -2.91 -9.83
CA GLN A 570 5.20 -1.90 -10.44
C GLN A 570 3.72 -2.33 -10.37
N PRO A 571 2.81 -1.52 -9.81
CA PRO A 571 1.40 -1.89 -9.74
C PRO A 571 0.71 -1.69 -11.09
N THR A 572 -0.20 -2.61 -11.42
CA THR A 572 -1.31 -2.44 -12.38
C THR A 572 -2.56 -2.98 -11.73
N TRP A 573 -3.76 -2.55 -12.13
CA TRP A 573 -4.97 -3.13 -11.56
C TRP A 573 -5.03 -4.66 -11.80
N GLY A 574 -4.53 -5.12 -12.95
CA GLY A 574 -4.39 -6.55 -13.24
C GLY A 574 -3.47 -7.30 -12.29
N ASN A 575 -2.22 -6.84 -12.10
CA ASN A 575 -1.25 -7.61 -11.31
C ASN A 575 -1.52 -7.56 -9.80
N MET A 576 -2.31 -6.59 -9.34
CA MET A 576 -2.82 -6.54 -7.98
C MET A 576 -3.82 -7.66 -7.69
N LEU A 577 -4.44 -8.23 -8.73
CA LEU A 577 -5.32 -9.40 -8.60
C LEU A 577 -4.57 -10.72 -8.49
N ASN A 578 -3.25 -10.78 -8.70
CA ASN A 578 -2.48 -12.04 -8.66
C ASN A 578 -2.71 -12.84 -7.36
N GLY A 579 -2.98 -12.13 -6.26
CA GLY A 579 -3.29 -12.73 -4.96
C GLY A 579 -4.52 -13.64 -4.98
N CYS A 580 -5.46 -13.50 -5.92
CA CYS A 580 -6.61 -14.39 -6.06
C CYS A 580 -6.22 -15.83 -6.35
N ASN A 581 -5.03 -16.10 -6.90
CA ASN A 581 -4.55 -17.47 -7.08
C ASN A 581 -4.23 -18.18 -5.76
N ASN A 582 -4.23 -17.47 -4.63
CA ASN A 582 -3.98 -18.01 -3.30
C ASN A 582 -5.29 -18.07 -2.50
N SER A 583 -5.70 -19.29 -2.12
CA SER A 583 -6.91 -19.55 -1.33
C SER A 583 -6.94 -18.75 -0.02
N THR A 584 -5.80 -18.62 0.65
CA THR A 584 -5.67 -17.84 1.89
C THR A 584 -6.01 -16.37 1.69
N ILE A 585 -5.58 -15.77 0.57
CA ILE A 585 -5.86 -14.36 0.26
C ILE A 585 -7.34 -14.17 -0.04
N ILE A 586 -7.96 -15.04 -0.85
CA ILE A 586 -9.38 -14.94 -1.18
C ILE A 586 -10.25 -14.99 0.10
N GLN A 587 -9.94 -15.93 1.00
CA GLN A 587 -10.76 -16.17 2.18
C GLN A 587 -10.53 -15.12 3.28
N ASN A 588 -9.28 -14.74 3.52
CA ASN A 588 -8.93 -13.97 4.72
C ASN A 588 -8.60 -12.50 4.43
N TYR A 589 -8.14 -12.17 3.23
CA TYR A 589 -7.62 -10.83 2.88
C TYR A 589 -8.39 -10.21 1.72
N TRP A 590 -9.72 -10.16 1.87
CA TRP A 590 -10.65 -9.78 0.80
C TRP A 590 -10.35 -8.42 0.14
N TRP A 591 -9.83 -7.45 0.90
CA TRP A 591 -9.54 -6.11 0.39
C TRP A 591 -8.41 -6.10 -0.65
N GLN A 592 -7.51 -7.10 -0.62
CA GLN A 592 -6.38 -7.19 -1.57
C GLN A 592 -6.85 -7.38 -3.00
N TRP A 593 -7.92 -8.14 -3.20
CA TRP A 593 -8.47 -8.40 -4.54
C TRP A 593 -9.74 -7.61 -4.84
N LEU A 594 -10.56 -7.33 -3.82
CA LEU A 594 -11.86 -6.68 -4.02
C LEU A 594 -11.68 -5.25 -4.51
N PHE A 595 -10.84 -4.43 -3.84
CA PHE A 595 -10.68 -3.04 -4.26
C PHE A 595 -10.09 -2.91 -5.67
N PRO A 596 -9.00 -3.60 -6.05
CA PRO A 596 -8.50 -3.52 -7.41
C PRO A 596 -9.51 -4.00 -8.45
N SER A 597 -10.26 -5.08 -8.16
CA SER A 597 -11.33 -5.56 -9.03
C SER A 597 -12.43 -4.51 -9.21
N LEU A 598 -12.87 -3.85 -8.14
CA LEU A 598 -13.91 -2.82 -8.21
C LEU A 598 -13.49 -1.66 -9.10
N PHE A 599 -12.24 -1.17 -8.98
CA PHE A 599 -11.75 -0.09 -9.84
C PHE A 599 -11.64 -0.52 -11.31
N LEU A 600 -11.13 -1.72 -11.57
CA LEU A 600 -11.03 -2.27 -12.92
C LEU A 600 -12.41 -2.47 -13.56
N SER A 601 -13.36 -3.07 -12.83
CA SER A 601 -14.73 -3.29 -13.29
C SER A 601 -15.46 -1.98 -13.51
N LEU A 602 -15.35 -1.04 -12.57
CA LEU A 602 -15.99 0.28 -12.70
C LEU A 602 -15.46 1.01 -13.94
N ALA A 603 -14.14 1.03 -14.16
CA ALA A 603 -13.55 1.66 -15.33
C ALA A 603 -14.06 1.01 -16.62
N THR A 604 -13.99 -0.32 -16.72
CA THR A 604 -14.38 -1.07 -17.92
C THR A 604 -15.87 -0.88 -18.25
N ILE A 605 -16.75 -1.02 -17.25
CA ILE A 605 -18.19 -0.86 -17.42
C ILE A 605 -18.53 0.58 -17.85
N CYS A 606 -17.97 1.59 -17.17
CA CYS A 606 -18.29 2.97 -17.50
C CYS A 606 -17.78 3.36 -18.90
N ILE A 607 -16.59 2.91 -19.31
CA ILE A 607 -16.06 3.16 -20.65
C ILE A 607 -16.94 2.48 -21.71
N ASN A 608 -17.36 1.22 -21.49
CA ASN A 608 -18.26 0.52 -22.41
C ASN A 608 -19.61 1.24 -22.57
N ILE A 609 -20.24 1.64 -21.46
CA ILE A 609 -21.51 2.38 -21.50
C ILE A 609 -21.36 3.70 -22.29
N VAL A 610 -20.23 4.41 -22.12
CA VAL A 610 -19.94 5.62 -22.90
C VAL A 610 -19.78 5.29 -24.38
N GLY A 611 -19.04 4.22 -24.72
CA GLY A 611 -18.85 3.77 -26.11
C GLY A 611 -20.16 3.39 -26.78
N ASP A 612 -21.02 2.62 -26.11
CA ASP A 612 -22.34 2.22 -26.60
C ASP A 612 -23.28 3.43 -26.76
N ALA A 613 -23.25 4.37 -25.82
CA ALA A 613 -24.05 5.58 -25.93
C ALA A 613 -23.58 6.47 -27.10
N LEU A 614 -22.27 6.54 -27.36
CA LEU A 614 -21.72 7.21 -28.55
C LEU A 614 -22.17 6.50 -29.83
N ARG A 615 -22.13 5.16 -29.84
CA ARG A 615 -22.61 4.35 -30.97
C ARG A 615 -24.08 4.64 -31.28
N ASP A 616 -24.92 4.57 -30.26
CA ASP A 616 -26.36 4.77 -30.40
C ASP A 616 -26.70 6.21 -30.84
N ALA A 617 -25.92 7.20 -30.43
CA ALA A 617 -26.12 8.59 -30.84
C ALA A 617 -25.66 8.86 -32.28
N LEU A 618 -24.86 7.95 -32.86
CA LEU A 618 -24.33 8.05 -34.22
C LEU A 618 -25.07 7.17 -35.24
N ASP A 619 -25.90 6.22 -34.79
CA ASP A 619 -26.71 5.38 -35.67
C ASP A 619 -27.97 6.15 -36.13
N PRO A 620 -28.10 6.53 -37.41
CA PRO A 620 -29.21 7.34 -37.90
C PRO A 620 -30.49 6.53 -38.19
N LYS A 621 -30.53 5.21 -37.90
CA LYS A 621 -31.64 4.31 -38.23
C LYS A 621 -32.65 4.04 -37.10
N ARG A 622 -32.79 4.94 -36.13
CA ARG A 622 -33.90 4.89 -35.17
C ARG A 622 -34.68 6.19 -35.12
#